data_AF-A8NBL2-F1
#
_entry.id   AF-A8NBL2-F1
#
_cell.length_a   1.000
_cell.length_b   1.000
_cell.length_c   1.000
_cell.angle_alpha   90.00
_cell.angle_beta   90.00
_cell.angle_gamma   90.00
#
_symmetry.space_group_name_H-M   'P 1'
#
loop_
_entity.id
_entity.type
_entity.pdbx_description
1 polymer ?
#
loop_
_entity_poly.entity_id
_entity_poly.type
_entity_poly.pdbx_seq_one_letter_code
_entity_poly.pdbx_strand_id
1 'polypeptide(L)'
;MGVKGLWELLRKNPGVKVTSLTDWFVNDAVARINDSRNAPVIGVDASTWIYEAQAAVMQASKHRAAWARIGQPAIMKCILDRLLQLIKLPVAVVFVFDGNGRPQYKRGRKVKTKPHYLTGHFQAFIKAFGFHTHTAPGEAEAELAWLNLTGQIDYVLTSDVDVFIFGATSVIRRPLNKDNYDEVEIYHVPTLQAYERVRLSRAGLIFIAIFGGGDYDPDGLKGFTVESAYMLAGHQSLVTGSVGGDRRWS
;
A
#
# COMPACT_ATOMS: atom_id res chain seq x y z
N MET A 1 -2.38 6.61 -3.81
CA MET A 1 -2.44 6.22 -5.23
C MET A 1 -3.51 5.12 -5.38
N GLY A 2 -3.80 4.67 -6.60
CA GLY A 2 -4.79 3.63 -6.88
C GLY A 2 -6.23 4.14 -7.02
N VAL A 3 -7.19 3.27 -6.77
CA VAL A 3 -8.65 3.58 -6.84
C VAL A 3 -9.01 4.77 -5.93
N LYS A 4 -9.43 5.87 -6.55
CA LYS A 4 -9.70 7.14 -5.86
C LYS A 4 -10.93 7.03 -4.93
N GLY A 5 -10.79 7.38 -3.65
CA GLY A 5 -11.90 7.33 -2.69
C GLY A 5 -12.02 6.01 -1.92
N LEU A 6 -11.28 4.97 -2.31
CA LEU A 6 -11.37 3.66 -1.67
C LEU A 6 -10.84 3.67 -0.24
N TRP A 7 -9.77 4.44 0.04
CA TRP A 7 -9.24 4.60 1.39
C TRP A 7 -10.29 5.19 2.34
N GLU A 8 -11.00 6.22 1.91
CA GLU A 8 -12.04 6.91 2.67
C GLU A 8 -13.22 6.00 2.98
N LEU A 9 -13.51 5.04 2.08
CA LEU A 9 -14.52 4.01 2.31
C LEU A 9 -14.03 2.95 3.30
N LEU A 10 -12.83 2.42 3.11
CA LEU A 10 -12.25 1.41 4.01
C LEU A 10 -12.08 1.96 5.43
N ARG A 11 -11.66 3.22 5.58
CA ARG A 11 -11.47 3.89 6.88
C ARG A 11 -12.76 4.00 7.70
N LYS A 12 -13.94 3.94 7.08
CA LYS A 12 -15.22 3.93 7.81
C LYS A 12 -15.48 2.60 8.53
N ASN A 13 -14.72 1.55 8.23
CA ASN A 13 -14.85 0.27 8.89
C ASN A 13 -14.25 0.36 10.32
N PRO A 14 -15.00 -0.03 11.37
CA PRO A 14 -14.54 0.05 12.76
C PRO A 14 -13.35 -0.86 13.07
N GLY A 15 -13.02 -1.81 12.18
CA GLY A 15 -11.84 -2.65 12.27
C GLY A 15 -10.53 -1.94 11.91
N VAL A 16 -10.58 -0.75 11.32
CA VAL A 16 -9.38 0.06 11.04
C VAL A 16 -8.89 0.70 12.33
N LYS A 17 -7.62 0.47 12.66
CA LYS A 17 -7.00 1.03 13.86
C LYS A 17 -6.10 2.21 13.50
N VAL A 18 -6.24 3.32 14.23
CA VAL A 18 -5.27 4.42 14.19
C VAL A 18 -4.40 4.32 15.42
N THR A 19 -3.09 4.28 15.25
CA THR A 19 -2.14 4.01 16.35
C THR A 19 -0.74 4.55 16.03
N SER A 20 0.16 4.49 17.02
CA SER A 20 1.59 4.70 16.82
C SER A 20 2.22 3.48 16.15
N LEU A 21 3.03 3.71 15.12
CA LEU A 21 3.81 2.69 14.43
C LEU A 21 4.80 2.03 15.38
N THR A 22 5.42 2.83 16.23
CA THR A 22 6.33 2.37 17.29
C THR A 22 5.59 1.47 18.27
N ASP A 23 4.49 1.93 18.86
CA ASP A 23 3.72 1.14 19.82
C ASP A 23 3.20 -0.16 19.20
N TRP A 24 2.72 -0.09 17.95
CA TRP A 24 2.24 -1.27 17.23
C TRP A 24 3.32 -2.35 17.12
N PHE A 25 4.51 -1.98 16.63
CA PHE A 25 5.58 -2.95 16.42
C PHE A 25 6.28 -3.40 17.70
N VAL A 26 6.38 -2.54 18.71
CA VAL A 26 6.88 -2.97 20.03
C VAL A 26 5.96 -4.05 20.61
N ASN A 27 4.64 -3.83 20.59
CA ASN A 27 3.68 -4.81 21.09
C ASN A 27 3.67 -6.10 20.27
N ASP A 28 3.69 -6.00 18.93
CA ASP A 28 3.71 -7.19 18.06
C ASP A 28 5.02 -7.99 18.21
N ALA A 29 6.17 -7.31 18.31
CA ALA A 29 7.45 -7.97 18.55
C ALA A 29 7.50 -8.69 19.91
N VAL A 30 7.00 -8.06 20.98
CA VAL A 30 6.91 -8.70 22.31
C VAL A 30 5.99 -9.91 22.27
N ALA A 31 4.82 -9.81 21.63
CA ALA A 31 3.90 -10.93 21.48
C ALA A 31 4.56 -12.10 20.71
N ARG A 32 5.27 -11.81 19.62
CA ARG A 32 6.00 -12.82 18.84
C ARG A 32 7.10 -13.51 19.64
N ILE A 33 7.86 -12.77 20.44
CA ILE A 33 8.89 -13.34 21.32
C ILE A 33 8.26 -14.35 22.29
N ASN A 34 7.12 -14.00 22.89
CA ASN A 34 6.40 -14.91 23.79
C ASN A 34 5.92 -16.19 23.07
N ASP A 35 5.58 -16.08 21.79
CA ASP A 35 5.19 -17.22 20.94
C ASP A 35 6.39 -17.94 20.30
N SER A 36 7.64 -17.59 20.64
CA SER A 36 8.86 -18.09 19.99
C SER A 36 8.89 -17.89 18.46
N ARG A 37 8.28 -16.80 17.98
CA ARG A 37 8.26 -16.39 16.58
C ARG A 37 9.35 -15.33 16.30
N ASN A 38 9.77 -15.27 15.04
CA ASN A 38 10.69 -14.24 14.57
C ASN A 38 10.05 -12.84 14.65
N ALA A 39 10.90 -11.82 14.67
CA ALA A 39 10.49 -10.43 14.56
C ALA A 39 9.60 -10.20 13.32
N PRO A 40 8.64 -9.26 13.39
CA PRO A 40 7.78 -8.95 12.27
C PRO A 40 8.58 -8.47 11.05
N VAL A 41 8.18 -8.93 9.87
CA VAL A 41 8.77 -8.54 8.60
C VAL A 41 7.83 -7.57 7.87
N ILE A 42 8.35 -6.40 7.50
CA ILE A 42 7.60 -5.38 6.76
C ILE A 42 8.11 -5.27 5.33
N GLY A 43 7.18 -5.22 4.37
CA GLY A 43 7.45 -4.90 2.99
C GLY A 43 7.14 -3.44 2.69
N VAL A 44 8.03 -2.76 1.96
CA VAL A 44 7.90 -1.34 1.62
C VAL A 44 8.06 -1.14 0.12
N ASP A 45 7.15 -0.40 -0.51
CA ASP A 45 7.33 0.03 -1.90
C ASP A 45 8.38 1.16 -1.97
N ALA A 46 9.53 0.83 -2.56
CA ALA A 46 10.65 1.75 -2.68
C ALA A 46 10.41 2.87 -3.70
N SER A 47 9.73 2.58 -4.80
CA SER A 47 9.46 3.56 -5.87
C SER A 47 8.59 4.71 -5.34
N THR A 48 7.54 4.36 -4.58
CA THR A 48 6.63 5.34 -3.99
C THR A 48 7.35 6.31 -3.05
N TRP A 49 8.32 5.86 -2.27
CA TRP A 49 9.08 6.73 -1.37
C TRP A 49 9.91 7.78 -2.10
N ILE A 50 10.53 7.41 -3.23
CA ILE A 50 11.29 8.36 -4.05
C ILE A 50 10.36 9.48 -4.54
N TYR A 51 9.20 9.12 -5.11
CA TYR A 51 8.26 10.09 -5.64
C TYR A 51 7.65 10.98 -4.56
N GLU A 52 7.33 10.42 -3.39
CA GLU A 52 6.83 11.20 -2.25
C GLU A 52 7.88 12.18 -1.71
N ALA A 53 9.14 11.76 -1.59
CA ALA A 53 10.24 12.63 -1.16
C ALA A 53 10.46 13.76 -2.18
N GLN A 54 10.41 13.47 -3.48
CA GLN A 54 10.47 14.48 -4.53
C GLN A 54 9.31 15.47 -4.45
N ALA A 55 8.09 14.98 -4.27
CA ALA A 55 6.91 15.83 -4.13
C ALA A 55 7.02 16.75 -2.90
N ALA A 56 7.50 16.22 -1.77
CA ALA A 56 7.72 17.00 -0.55
C ALA A 56 8.73 18.14 -0.78
N VAL A 57 9.87 17.86 -1.41
CA VAL A 57 10.91 18.86 -1.72
C VAL A 57 10.41 19.91 -2.72
N MET A 58 9.69 19.47 -3.76
CA MET A 58 9.09 20.40 -4.73
C MET A 58 8.08 21.35 -4.07
N GLN A 59 7.23 20.83 -3.17
CA GLN A 59 6.27 21.65 -2.45
C GLN A 59 6.97 22.63 -1.49
N ALA A 60 7.95 22.17 -0.71
CA ALA A 60 8.74 23.03 0.18
C ALA A 60 9.49 24.13 -0.58
N SER A 61 10.00 23.82 -1.78
CA SER A 61 10.65 24.79 -2.67
C SER A 61 9.67 25.87 -3.16
N LYS A 62 8.44 25.51 -3.51
CA LYS A 62 7.38 26.47 -3.87
C LYS A 62 7.07 27.43 -2.71
N HIS A 63 7.13 26.95 -1.47
CA HIS A 63 7.00 27.76 -0.26
C HIS A 63 8.31 28.42 0.21
N ARG A 64 9.32 28.47 -0.67
CA ARG A 64 10.61 29.16 -0.45
C ARG A 64 11.43 28.64 0.75
N ALA A 65 11.20 27.40 1.18
CA ALA A 65 12.00 26.79 2.24
C ALA A 65 13.47 26.64 1.79
N ALA A 66 14.41 27.21 2.54
CA ALA A 66 15.82 27.26 2.17
C ALA A 66 16.43 25.86 1.96
N TRP A 67 16.11 24.92 2.85
CA TRP A 67 16.61 23.55 2.80
C TRP A 67 16.17 22.78 1.54
N ALA A 68 15.05 23.15 0.91
CA ALA A 68 14.50 22.43 -0.24
C ALA A 68 15.15 22.85 -1.57
N ARG A 69 15.82 24.01 -1.61
CA ARG A 69 16.41 24.57 -2.84
C ARG A 69 17.68 23.86 -3.30
N ILE A 70 18.27 23.03 -2.44
CA ILE A 70 19.49 22.27 -2.74
C ILE A 70 19.24 21.09 -3.71
N GLY A 71 17.97 20.75 -4.00
CA GLY A 71 17.61 19.75 -5.00
C GLY A 71 17.78 18.31 -4.53
N GLN A 72 18.58 17.51 -5.24
CA GLN A 72 18.72 16.06 -4.99
C GLN A 72 19.14 15.71 -3.55
N PRO A 73 20.08 16.41 -2.89
CA PRO A 73 20.43 16.14 -1.50
C PRO A 73 19.25 16.29 -0.53
N ALA A 74 18.32 17.22 -0.78
CA ALA A 74 17.12 17.36 0.05
C ALA A 74 16.20 16.14 -0.09
N ILE A 75 16.05 15.61 -1.31
CA ILE A 75 15.25 14.41 -1.57
C ILE A 75 15.86 13.20 -0.85
N MET A 76 17.18 13.03 -0.96
CA MET A 76 17.90 11.96 -0.27
C MET A 76 17.85 12.12 1.24
N LYS A 77 17.87 13.35 1.77
CA LYS A 77 17.68 13.61 3.21
C LYS A 77 16.28 13.19 3.67
N CYS A 78 15.22 13.49 2.92
CA CYS A 78 13.87 13.03 3.24
C CYS A 78 13.78 11.49 3.28
N ILE A 79 14.44 10.81 2.34
CA ILE A 79 14.53 9.34 2.34
C ILE A 79 15.30 8.85 3.57
N LEU A 80 16.45 9.46 3.87
CA LEU A 80 17.29 9.12 5.02
C LEU A 80 16.52 9.24 6.34
N ASP A 81 15.74 10.32 6.51
CA ASP A 81 14.94 10.54 7.71
C ASP A 81 13.88 9.44 7.92
N ARG A 82 13.27 8.96 6.84
CA ARG A 82 12.33 7.83 6.90
C ARG A 82 13.05 6.51 7.21
N LEU A 83 14.26 6.28 6.69
CA LEU A 83 15.06 5.10 7.04
C LEU A 83 15.49 5.11 8.52
N LEU A 84 15.86 6.29 9.04
CA LEU A 84 16.19 6.50 10.45
C LEU A 84 15.00 6.25 11.39
N GLN A 85 13.76 6.38 10.91
CA GLN A 85 12.59 5.99 11.68
C GLN A 85 12.43 4.47 11.69
N LEU A 86 12.57 3.81 10.55
CA LEU A 86 12.41 2.35 10.46
C LEU A 86 13.45 1.58 11.26
N ILE A 87 14.71 2.04 11.33
CA ILE A 87 15.77 1.34 12.07
C ILE A 87 15.54 1.31 13.59
N LYS A 88 14.66 2.19 14.10
CA LYS A 88 14.29 2.22 15.52
C LYS A 88 13.23 1.19 15.87
N LEU A 89 12.59 0.57 14.88
CA LEU A 89 11.51 -0.37 15.08
C LEU A 89 12.06 -1.80 15.19
N PRO A 90 11.45 -2.67 16.03
CA PRO A 90 11.86 -4.06 16.18
C PRO A 90 11.33 -4.93 15.04
N VAL A 91 11.66 -4.58 13.79
CA VAL A 91 11.16 -5.21 12.56
C VAL A 91 12.31 -5.55 11.61
N ALA A 92 12.14 -6.60 10.80
CA ALA A 92 12.92 -6.79 9.59
C ALA A 92 12.25 -6.00 8.44
N VAL A 93 13.03 -5.34 7.59
CA VAL A 93 12.51 -4.49 6.51
C VAL A 93 12.98 -4.99 5.15
N VAL A 94 12.03 -5.19 4.23
CA VAL A 94 12.29 -5.51 2.83
C VAL A 94 11.74 -4.41 1.94
N PHE A 95 12.62 -3.73 1.21
CA PHE A 95 12.25 -2.76 0.19
C PHE A 95 12.06 -3.46 -1.16
N VAL A 96 10.88 -3.31 -1.76
CA VAL A 96 10.55 -3.88 -3.07
C VAL A 96 10.62 -2.79 -4.13
N PHE A 97 11.40 -3.03 -5.18
CA PHE A 97 11.51 -2.19 -6.35
C PHE A 97 10.74 -2.79 -7.52
N ASP A 98 10.24 -1.94 -8.41
CA ASP A 98 9.58 -2.41 -9.63
C ASP A 98 10.55 -3.15 -10.57
N GLY A 99 10.04 -4.22 -11.19
CA GLY A 99 10.70 -5.01 -12.21
C GLY A 99 10.50 -4.53 -13.64
N ASN A 100 10.92 -5.36 -14.59
CA ASN A 100 10.79 -5.05 -16.02
C ASN A 100 9.45 -5.50 -16.61
N GLY A 101 8.70 -6.37 -15.94
CA GLY A 101 7.38 -6.85 -16.36
C GLY A 101 6.22 -5.91 -16.04
N ARG A 102 6.48 -4.62 -15.86
CA ARG A 102 5.44 -3.60 -15.65
C ARG A 102 4.57 -3.44 -16.91
N PRO A 103 3.29 -3.11 -16.77
CA PRO A 103 2.44 -2.80 -17.91
C PRO A 103 3.00 -1.60 -18.69
N GLN A 104 2.82 -1.60 -20.00
CA GLN A 104 3.36 -0.54 -20.86
C GLN A 104 2.65 0.80 -20.67
N TYR A 105 1.39 0.76 -20.25
CA TYR A 105 0.55 1.92 -20.03
C TYR A 105 -0.10 1.83 -18.65
N LYS A 106 -0.08 2.94 -17.91
CA LYS A 106 -0.75 3.11 -16.62
C LYS A 106 -1.29 4.53 -16.55
N ARG A 107 -2.56 4.70 -16.15
CA ARG A 107 -3.27 5.99 -16.08
C ARG A 107 -3.19 6.83 -17.36
N GLY A 108 -3.38 6.19 -18.52
CA GLY A 108 -3.29 6.86 -19.83
C GLY A 108 -1.89 7.36 -20.21
N ARG A 109 -0.84 6.96 -19.48
CA ARG A 109 0.55 7.35 -19.74
C ARG A 109 1.42 6.11 -19.97
N LYS A 110 2.39 6.26 -20.87
CA LYS A 110 3.40 5.22 -21.08
C LYS A 110 4.29 5.12 -19.83
N VAL A 111 4.44 3.91 -19.31
CA VAL A 111 5.26 3.64 -18.13
C VAL A 111 6.74 3.83 -18.49
N LYS A 112 7.47 4.56 -17.63
CA LYS A 112 8.92 4.71 -17.77
C LYS A 112 9.58 3.40 -17.39
N THR A 113 10.25 2.77 -18.35
CA THR A 113 10.99 1.52 -18.13
C THR A 113 12.33 1.75 -17.44
N LYS A 114 12.91 2.95 -17.60
CA LYS A 114 14.16 3.31 -16.93
C LYS A 114 13.91 3.53 -15.43
N PRO A 115 14.70 2.92 -14.54
CA PRO A 115 14.68 3.22 -13.12
C PRO A 115 14.87 4.71 -12.85
N HIS A 116 14.36 5.15 -11.71
CA HIS A 116 14.55 6.53 -11.29
C HIS A 116 16.05 6.79 -11.04
N TYR A 117 16.56 7.99 -11.36
CA TYR A 117 17.99 8.29 -11.23
C TYR A 117 18.51 8.18 -9.79
N LEU A 118 17.62 8.28 -8.79
CA LEU A 118 17.93 8.07 -7.37
C LEU A 118 17.88 6.60 -6.91
N THR A 119 17.41 5.67 -7.75
CA THR A 119 17.24 4.26 -7.36
C THR A 119 18.55 3.66 -6.84
N GLY A 120 19.67 3.88 -7.53
CA GLY A 120 20.98 3.37 -7.09
C GLY A 120 21.44 3.95 -5.75
N HIS A 121 21.26 5.26 -5.54
CA HIS A 121 21.57 5.91 -4.26
C HIS A 121 20.69 5.40 -3.12
N PHE A 122 19.40 5.18 -3.40
CA PHE A 122 18.48 4.65 -2.41
C PHE A 122 18.81 3.20 -2.03
N GLN A 123 19.13 2.34 -3.00
CA GLN A 123 19.60 0.97 -2.73
C GLN A 123 20.87 0.95 -1.87
N ALA A 124 21.81 1.87 -2.12
CA ALA A 124 23.01 2.01 -1.30
C ALA A 124 22.67 2.39 0.16
N PHE A 125 21.73 3.31 0.38
CA PHE A 125 21.26 3.65 1.73
C PHE A 125 20.57 2.47 2.40
N ILE A 126 19.66 1.78 1.72
CA ILE A 126 18.95 0.61 2.27
C ILE A 126 19.97 -0.43 2.76
N LYS A 127 20.97 -0.76 1.94
CA LYS A 127 22.03 -1.70 2.29
C LYS A 127 22.87 -1.22 3.47
N ALA A 128 23.23 0.07 3.52
CA ALA A 128 24.01 0.64 4.62
C ALA A 128 23.28 0.59 5.98
N PHE A 129 21.95 0.66 5.96
CA PHE A 129 21.09 0.52 7.14
C PHE A 129 20.86 -0.95 7.55
N GLY A 130 21.37 -1.92 6.78
CA GLY A 130 21.18 -3.34 7.04
C GLY A 130 19.80 -3.87 6.60
N PHE A 131 19.04 -3.10 5.83
CA PHE A 131 17.76 -3.52 5.29
C PHE A 131 17.93 -4.34 4.00
N HIS A 132 16.89 -5.10 3.67
CA HIS A 132 16.88 -5.93 2.47
C HIS A 132 16.25 -5.21 1.27
N THR A 133 16.71 -5.58 0.07
CA THR A 133 16.12 -5.13 -1.20
C THR A 133 15.66 -6.32 -2.00
N HIS A 134 14.50 -6.21 -2.63
CA HIS A 134 13.94 -7.16 -3.58
C HIS A 134 13.52 -6.43 -4.85
N THR A 135 13.63 -7.09 -6.01
CA THR A 135 13.12 -6.55 -7.28
C THR A 135 11.95 -7.43 -7.71
N ALA A 136 10.76 -6.83 -7.78
CA ALA A 136 9.56 -7.50 -8.26
C ALA A 136 9.74 -7.97 -9.70
N PRO A 137 8.97 -8.97 -10.17
CA PRO A 137 8.92 -9.30 -11.60
C PRO A 137 8.23 -8.19 -12.41
N GLY A 138 7.24 -7.52 -11.83
CA GLY A 138 6.44 -6.46 -12.44
C GLY A 138 6.32 -5.24 -11.52
N GLU A 139 5.12 -4.99 -11.00
CA GLU A 139 4.87 -3.86 -10.09
C GLU A 139 5.15 -4.25 -8.64
N ALA A 140 5.83 -3.35 -7.90
CA ALA A 140 6.21 -3.59 -6.51
C ALA A 140 5.00 -3.82 -5.60
N GLU A 141 3.89 -3.11 -5.81
CA GLU A 141 2.65 -3.25 -5.04
C GLU A 141 2.01 -4.65 -5.18
N ALA A 142 2.03 -5.22 -6.39
CA ALA A 142 1.50 -6.56 -6.64
C ALA A 142 2.37 -7.63 -5.97
N GLU A 143 3.70 -7.48 -6.06
CA GLU A 143 4.65 -8.36 -5.39
C GLU A 143 4.53 -8.28 -3.86
N LEU A 144 4.41 -7.06 -3.30
CA LEU A 144 4.21 -6.86 -1.86
C LEU A 144 2.92 -7.52 -1.37
N ALA A 145 1.82 -7.36 -2.12
CA ALA A 145 0.57 -8.00 -1.78
C ALA A 145 0.68 -9.53 -1.83
N TRP A 146 1.39 -10.08 -2.82
CA TRP A 146 1.65 -11.51 -2.91
C TRP A 146 2.48 -12.01 -1.72
N LEU A 147 3.63 -11.38 -1.44
CA LEU A 147 4.49 -11.73 -0.31
C LEU A 147 3.75 -11.66 1.03
N ASN A 148 2.80 -10.73 1.17
CA ASN A 148 1.98 -10.65 2.38
C ASN A 148 0.94 -11.77 2.44
N LEU A 149 0.27 -12.04 1.33
CA LEU A 149 -0.73 -13.10 1.22
C LEU A 149 -0.13 -14.49 1.49
N THR A 150 1.09 -14.74 1.01
CA THR A 150 1.78 -16.03 1.18
C THR A 150 2.68 -16.10 2.43
N GLY A 151 2.67 -15.06 3.28
CA GLY A 151 3.29 -15.07 4.61
C GLY A 151 4.81 -14.85 4.64
N GLN A 152 5.43 -14.35 3.57
CA GLN A 152 6.85 -13.98 3.54
C GLN A 152 7.09 -12.63 4.21
N ILE A 153 6.08 -11.77 4.21
CA ILE A 153 6.05 -10.53 5.00
C ILE A 153 4.76 -10.46 5.81
N ASP A 154 4.83 -9.88 7.01
CA ASP A 154 3.69 -9.74 7.90
C ASP A 154 2.84 -8.51 7.57
N TYR A 155 3.47 -7.43 7.10
CA TYR A 155 2.80 -6.15 6.82
C TYR A 155 3.31 -5.50 5.53
N VAL A 156 2.41 -4.84 4.80
CA VAL A 156 2.75 -3.96 3.68
C VAL A 156 2.62 -2.50 4.11
N LEU A 157 3.73 -1.76 4.10
CA LEU A 157 3.74 -0.31 4.34
C LEU A 157 3.63 0.45 3.01
N THR A 158 2.46 1.02 2.72
CA THR A 158 2.19 1.68 1.44
C THR A 158 1.20 2.84 1.55
N SER A 159 1.21 3.72 0.56
CA SER A 159 0.18 4.75 0.32
C SER A 159 -0.70 4.43 -0.90
N ASP A 160 -0.43 3.31 -1.58
CA ASP A 160 -1.26 2.77 -2.66
C ASP A 160 -2.33 1.83 -2.10
N VAL A 161 -3.59 2.04 -2.50
CA VAL A 161 -4.71 1.21 -2.07
C VAL A 161 -4.83 -0.06 -2.91
N ASP A 162 -4.19 -0.10 -4.08
CA ASP A 162 -4.32 -1.21 -5.03
C ASP A 162 -3.72 -2.51 -4.48
N VAL A 163 -2.88 -2.44 -3.44
CA VAL A 163 -2.38 -3.63 -2.72
C VAL A 163 -3.51 -4.55 -2.21
N PHE A 164 -4.68 -4.01 -1.83
CA PHE A 164 -5.81 -4.84 -1.43
C PHE A 164 -6.44 -5.57 -2.61
N ILE A 165 -6.47 -4.96 -3.79
CA ILE A 165 -6.94 -5.58 -5.03
C ILE A 165 -6.00 -6.75 -5.41
N PHE A 166 -4.70 -6.57 -5.20
CA PHE A 166 -3.71 -7.64 -5.37
C PHE A 166 -3.74 -8.71 -4.28
N GLY A 167 -4.41 -8.45 -3.15
CA GLY A 167 -4.70 -9.44 -2.12
C GLY A 167 -3.94 -9.29 -0.80
N ALA A 168 -3.30 -8.15 -0.55
CA ALA A 168 -2.70 -7.86 0.74
C ALA A 168 -3.74 -7.96 1.86
N THR A 169 -3.38 -8.59 2.97
CA THR A 169 -4.27 -8.83 4.11
C THR A 169 -3.95 -7.96 5.31
N SER A 170 -2.69 -7.53 5.46
CA SER A 170 -2.22 -6.70 6.56
C SER A 170 -1.45 -5.51 5.99
N VAL A 171 -2.09 -4.34 6.00
CA VAL A 171 -1.58 -3.12 5.36
C VAL A 171 -1.48 -2.01 6.39
N ILE A 172 -0.32 -1.35 6.40
CA ILE A 172 -0.05 -0.16 7.17
C ILE A 172 -0.04 1.00 6.20
N ARG A 173 -0.97 1.93 6.39
CA ARG A 173 -1.01 3.18 5.63
C ARG A 173 -0.52 4.30 6.51
N ARG A 174 0.43 5.08 5.99
CA ARG A 174 0.78 6.36 6.60
C ARG A 174 -0.18 7.46 6.12
N PRO A 175 -0.99 8.05 7.00
CA PRO A 175 -1.73 9.26 6.67
C PRO A 175 -0.76 10.39 6.33
N LEU A 176 -1.22 11.37 5.54
CA LEU A 176 -0.41 12.49 5.03
C LEU A 176 -0.09 13.56 6.10
N ASN A 177 0.05 13.17 7.37
CA ASN A 177 0.51 14.08 8.42
C ASN A 177 2.04 14.20 8.32
N LYS A 178 2.51 15.35 7.84
CA LYS A 178 3.96 15.60 7.63
C LYS A 178 4.73 15.81 8.93
N ASP A 179 4.02 16.13 10.01
CA ASP A 179 4.60 16.49 11.29
C ASP A 179 4.65 15.28 12.25
N ASN A 180 3.88 14.23 11.96
CA ASN A 180 3.88 12.99 12.74
C ASN A 180 3.94 11.76 11.82
N TYR A 181 5.15 11.22 11.64
CA TYR A 181 5.39 10.00 10.88
C TYR A 181 5.06 8.71 11.64
N ASP A 182 4.80 8.82 12.94
CA ASP A 182 4.54 7.68 13.81
C ASP A 182 3.04 7.33 13.86
N GLU A 183 2.13 8.27 13.62
CA GLU A 183 0.70 7.95 13.51
C GLU A 183 0.39 7.23 12.19
N VAL A 184 -0.20 6.03 12.28
CA VAL A 184 -0.53 5.17 11.13
C VAL A 184 -1.92 4.58 11.23
N GLU A 185 -2.47 4.19 10.08
CA GLU A 185 -3.69 3.41 9.95
C GLU A 185 -3.33 1.94 9.66
N ILE A 186 -3.82 1.02 10.49
CA ILE A 186 -3.63 -0.41 10.34
C ILE A 186 -4.93 -1.03 9.81
N TYR A 187 -4.79 -1.73 8.69
CA TYR A 187 -5.86 -2.45 8.00
C TYR A 187 -5.55 -3.94 8.05
N HIS A 188 -6.44 -4.72 8.68
CA HIS A 188 -6.36 -6.18 8.66
C HIS A 188 -7.63 -6.75 8.02
N VAL A 189 -7.52 -7.27 6.80
CA VAL A 189 -8.65 -7.70 5.96
C VAL A 189 -9.58 -8.70 6.65
N PRO A 190 -9.11 -9.76 7.33
CA PRO A 190 -9.98 -10.66 8.08
C PRO A 190 -10.84 -9.92 9.12
N THR A 191 -10.26 -8.94 9.83
CA THR A 191 -11.00 -8.09 10.76
C THR A 191 -12.00 -7.21 10.03
N LEU A 192 -11.63 -6.59 8.91
CA LEU A 192 -12.54 -5.74 8.12
C LEU A 192 -13.75 -6.53 7.62
N GLN A 193 -13.56 -7.78 7.21
CA GLN A 193 -14.61 -8.67 6.71
C GLN A 193 -15.55 -9.18 7.81
N ALA A 194 -15.07 -9.27 9.05
CA ALA A 194 -15.88 -9.68 10.20
C ALA A 194 -16.93 -8.63 10.61
N TYR A 195 -16.70 -7.35 10.31
CA TYR A 195 -17.70 -6.30 10.52
C TYR A 195 -18.75 -6.34 9.40
N GLU A 196 -19.81 -7.13 9.63
CA GLU A 196 -20.85 -7.60 8.70
C GLU A 196 -21.51 -6.56 7.77
N ARG A 197 -21.34 -5.26 8.00
CA ARG A 197 -22.00 -4.22 7.21
C ARG A 197 -21.46 -4.07 5.80
N VAL A 198 -20.20 -4.45 5.53
CA VAL A 198 -19.65 -4.49 4.17
C VAL A 198 -18.61 -5.60 4.03
N ARG A 199 -19.04 -6.77 3.52
CA ARG A 199 -18.14 -7.90 3.21
C ARG A 199 -17.36 -7.62 1.92
N LEU A 200 -16.36 -6.75 1.98
CA LEU A 200 -15.46 -6.52 0.83
C LEU A 200 -14.53 -7.73 0.67
N SER A 201 -14.96 -8.66 -0.16
CA SER A 201 -14.08 -9.68 -0.70
C SER A 201 -13.10 -9.04 -1.69
N ARG A 202 -12.02 -9.75 -2.01
CA ARG A 202 -11.10 -9.35 -3.09
C ARG A 202 -11.84 -9.15 -4.42
N ALA A 203 -12.82 -10.01 -4.73
CA ALA A 203 -13.68 -9.86 -5.90
C ALA A 203 -14.50 -8.55 -5.86
N GLY A 204 -15.00 -8.16 -4.68
CA GLY A 204 -15.66 -6.87 -4.50
C GLY A 204 -14.73 -5.68 -4.71
N LEU A 205 -13.47 -5.77 -4.27
CA LEU A 205 -12.47 -4.72 -4.52
C LEU A 205 -12.10 -4.61 -6.01
N ILE A 206 -11.97 -5.74 -6.71
CA ILE A 206 -11.77 -5.77 -8.17
C ILE A 206 -12.98 -5.14 -8.87
N PHE A 207 -14.20 -5.49 -8.45
CA PHE A 207 -15.42 -4.90 -8.98
C PHE A 207 -15.42 -3.37 -8.80
N ILE A 208 -15.06 -2.88 -7.62
CA ILE A 208 -14.95 -1.45 -7.35
C ILE A 208 -13.92 -0.78 -8.28
N ALA A 209 -12.76 -1.41 -8.51
CA ALA A 209 -11.74 -0.86 -9.39
C ALA A 209 -12.17 -0.80 -10.86
N ILE A 210 -12.89 -1.82 -11.34
CA ILE A 210 -13.42 -1.87 -12.72
C ILE A 210 -14.48 -0.78 -12.92
N PHE A 211 -15.39 -0.60 -11.95
CA PHE A 211 -16.51 0.32 -12.12
C PHE A 211 -16.15 1.76 -11.76
N GLY A 212 -15.41 1.97 -10.68
CA GLY A 212 -15.07 3.29 -10.18
C GLY A 212 -13.75 3.86 -10.72
N GLY A 213 -13.02 3.07 -11.51
CA GLY A 213 -11.75 3.44 -12.11
C GLY A 213 -10.55 3.13 -11.21
N GLY A 214 -9.52 2.55 -11.81
CA GLY A 214 -8.26 2.21 -11.17
C GLY A 214 -7.06 2.66 -12.00
N ASP A 215 -5.89 2.10 -11.70
CA ASP A 215 -4.67 2.54 -12.37
C ASP A 215 -4.55 2.09 -13.83
N TYR A 216 -5.22 1.01 -14.19
CA TYR A 216 -5.21 0.45 -15.55
C TYR A 216 -6.33 1.00 -16.44
N ASP A 217 -7.46 1.35 -15.82
CA ASP A 217 -8.61 1.98 -16.47
C ASP A 217 -9.12 3.11 -15.56
N PRO A 218 -8.62 4.36 -15.75
CA PRO A 218 -8.98 5.48 -14.88
C PRO A 218 -10.43 5.96 -15.02
N ASP A 219 -11.04 5.71 -16.17
CA ASP A 219 -12.39 6.18 -16.49
C ASP A 219 -13.44 5.24 -15.90
N GLY A 220 -13.11 3.95 -15.75
CA GLY A 220 -14.01 2.92 -15.25
C GLY A 220 -15.31 2.85 -16.08
N LEU A 221 -16.40 2.46 -15.44
CA LEU A 221 -17.71 2.46 -16.11
C LEU A 221 -18.33 3.86 -16.05
N LYS A 222 -18.54 4.46 -17.23
CA LYS A 222 -19.17 5.78 -17.35
C LYS A 222 -20.48 5.86 -16.57
N GLY A 223 -20.57 6.82 -15.65
CA GLY A 223 -21.76 7.05 -14.82
C GLY A 223 -21.76 6.30 -13.47
N PHE A 224 -20.74 5.49 -13.19
CA PHE A 224 -20.54 4.85 -11.90
C PHE A 224 -19.44 5.55 -11.10
N THR A 225 -19.61 5.61 -9.78
CA THR A 225 -18.56 6.07 -8.86
C THR A 225 -18.07 4.91 -8.00
N VAL A 226 -16.93 5.11 -7.32
CA VAL A 226 -16.41 4.14 -6.33
C VAL A 226 -17.43 3.90 -5.22
N GLU A 227 -18.17 4.91 -4.78
CA GLU A 227 -19.27 4.75 -3.81
C GLU A 227 -20.40 3.89 -4.37
N SER A 228 -20.86 4.14 -5.61
CA SER A 228 -21.89 3.32 -6.24
C SER A 228 -21.43 1.86 -6.39
N ALA A 229 -20.20 1.66 -6.84
CA ALA A 229 -19.61 0.34 -6.99
C ALA A 229 -19.44 -0.39 -5.64
N TYR A 230 -19.08 0.36 -4.59
CA TYR A 230 -18.94 -0.16 -3.23
C TYR A 230 -20.28 -0.63 -2.66
N MET A 231 -21.35 0.15 -2.86
CA MET A 231 -22.70 -0.24 -2.44
C MET A 231 -23.16 -1.52 -3.16
N LEU A 232 -22.87 -1.64 -4.45
CA LEU A 232 -23.20 -2.84 -5.24
C LEU A 232 -22.35 -4.06 -4.87
N ALA A 233 -21.06 -3.87 -4.59
CA ALA A 233 -20.16 -4.93 -4.14
C ALA A 233 -20.60 -5.53 -2.78
N GLY A 234 -21.29 -4.76 -1.95
CA GLY A 234 -21.89 -5.23 -0.70
C GLY A 234 -23.13 -6.13 -0.89
N HIS A 235 -23.77 -6.12 -2.07
CA HIS A 235 -24.88 -7.00 -2.39
C HIS A 235 -24.38 -8.39 -2.82
N GLN A 236 -24.51 -9.38 -1.93
CA GLN A 236 -23.96 -10.74 -2.09
C GLN A 236 -24.37 -11.46 -3.39
N SER A 237 -25.52 -11.12 -3.99
CA SER A 237 -26.04 -11.73 -5.21
C SER A 237 -25.24 -11.39 -6.48
N LEU A 238 -24.41 -10.34 -6.46
CA LEU A 238 -23.67 -9.88 -7.64
C LEU A 238 -22.20 -10.35 -7.67
N VAL A 239 -21.61 -10.61 -6.49
CA VAL A 239 -20.15 -10.86 -6.36
C VAL A 239 -19.83 -12.34 -6.14
N THR A 240 -20.79 -13.10 -5.60
CA THR A 240 -20.64 -14.56 -5.48
C THR A 240 -21.45 -15.20 -6.59
N GLY A 241 -20.79 -15.82 -7.57
CA GLY A 241 -21.44 -16.62 -8.63
C GLY A 241 -22.12 -17.89 -8.12
N SER A 242 -22.80 -17.81 -6.98
CA SER A 242 -23.78 -18.80 -6.55
C SER A 242 -24.98 -18.65 -7.47
N VAL A 243 -24.94 -19.32 -8.62
CA VAL A 243 -26.15 -19.76 -9.30
C VAL A 243 -26.88 -20.61 -8.27
N GLY A 244 -27.93 -20.04 -7.66
CA GLY A 244 -28.84 -20.78 -6.81
C GLY A 244 -29.25 -22.03 -7.58
N GLY A 245 -28.90 -23.19 -7.03
CA GLY A 245 -29.22 -24.48 -7.60
C GLY A 245 -30.73 -24.70 -7.50
N ASP A 246 -31.49 -24.06 -8.37
CA ASP A 246 -32.89 -24.41 -8.61
C ASP A 246 -32.95 -25.28 -9.88
N ARG A 247 -32.41 -26.49 -9.74
CA ARG A 247 -32.74 -27.60 -10.65
C ARG A 247 -34.10 -28.16 -10.27
N ARG A 248 -35.16 -27.41 -10.54
CA ARG A 248 -36.52 -27.93 -10.73
C ARG A 248 -37.29 -27.05 -11.70
N TRP A 249 -37.16 -27.37 -12.98
CA TRP A 249 -38.32 -27.33 -13.87
C TRP A 249 -38.53 -28.76 -14.36
N SER A 250 -39.75 -29.20 -14.07
CA SER A 250 -40.40 -30.48 -14.38
C SER A 250 -40.15 -30.99 -15.80
#